data_AF-A0A430KX12-F1
#
_entry.id   AF-A0A430KX12-F1
#
_cell.length_a   1.000
_cell.length_b   1.000
_cell.length_c   1.000
_cell.angle_alpha   90.00
_cell.angle_beta   90.00
_cell.angle_gamma   90.00
#
_symmetry.space_group_name_H-M   'P 1'
#
loop_
_entity.id
_entity.type
_entity.pdbx_description
1 polymer ?
#
loop_
_entity_poly.entity_id
_entity_poly.type
_entity_poly.pdbx_seq_one_letter_code
_entity_poly.pdbx_strand_id
1 'polypeptide(L)'
;MPYFVVQRSLYEVRERPSKVYSWKVFICSQIIVEIPWNTLMAVFMFVCFYYPIGLDGNAEPSDQVAERGALMFLLLWAFLMFTCTFTDLIIAGFNTAEAGANVANLLFMMCLMFCGILADPDSLPRFWIFMYRVSPFTYMTTAMMSVAVANTNVVCADNELVRFAPPTGQTCGEYLSEYIEMAD
;
A
#
# COMPACT_ATOMS: atom_id res chain seq x y z
N MET A 1 -11.33 15.67 -2.03
CA MET A 1 -12.08 15.93 -3.29
C MET A 1 -13.05 17.13 -3.23
N PRO A 2 -14.07 17.21 -2.36
CA PRO A 2 -15.10 18.28 -2.47
C PRO A 2 -14.54 19.69 -2.25
N TYR A 3 -13.66 19.84 -1.25
CA TYR A 3 -13.00 21.11 -0.95
C TYR A 3 -12.11 21.61 -2.10
N PHE A 4 -11.37 20.70 -2.73
CA PHE A 4 -10.52 21.02 -3.88
C PHE A 4 -11.34 21.57 -5.06
N VAL A 5 -12.49 20.97 -5.38
CA VAL A 5 -13.35 21.43 -6.50
C VAL A 5 -13.87 22.85 -6.25
N VAL A 6 -14.33 23.12 -5.03
CA VAL A 6 -14.78 24.46 -4.63
C VAL A 6 -13.64 25.48 -4.75
N GLN A 7 -12.46 25.16 -4.20
CA GLN A 7 -11.30 26.06 -4.26
C GLN A 7 -10.79 26.28 -5.69
N ARG A 8 -10.78 25.24 -6.52
CA ARG A 8 -10.43 25.34 -7.94
C ARG A 8 -11.41 26.27 -8.69
N SER A 9 -12.71 26.12 -8.45
CA SER A 9 -13.71 26.99 -9.09
C SER A 9 -13.50 28.46 -8.74
N LEU A 10 -13.11 28.75 -7.49
CA LEU A 10 -12.77 30.10 -7.06
C LEU A 10 -11.51 30.61 -7.77
N TYR A 11 -10.48 29.76 -7.86
CA TYR A 11 -9.24 30.09 -8.55
C TYR A 11 -9.46 30.40 -10.03
N GLU A 12 -10.18 29.54 -10.75
CA GLU A 12 -10.40 29.69 -12.19
C GLU A 12 -11.26 30.92 -12.53
N VAL A 13 -12.28 31.21 -11.72
CA VAL A 13 -13.24 32.29 -11.99
C VAL A 13 -12.73 33.65 -11.51
N ARG A 14 -12.07 33.72 -10.36
CA ARG A 14 -11.66 35.01 -9.76
C ARG A 14 -10.15 35.25 -9.81
N GLU A 15 -9.35 34.28 -9.41
CA GLU A 15 -7.94 34.52 -9.07
C GLU A 15 -7.01 34.42 -10.27
N ARG A 16 -7.33 33.53 -11.23
CA ARG A 16 -6.60 33.39 -12.49
C ARG A 16 -6.75 34.62 -13.39
N PRO A 17 -7.95 35.21 -13.59
CA PRO A 17 -8.10 36.44 -14.39
C PRO A 17 -7.46 37.66 -13.73
N SER A 18 -7.47 37.74 -12.40
CA SER A 18 -6.87 38.84 -11.63
C SER A 18 -5.37 38.71 -11.41
N LYS A 19 -4.75 37.58 -11.83
CA LYS A 19 -3.31 37.29 -11.72
C LYS A 19 -2.75 37.42 -10.29
N VAL A 20 -3.54 37.07 -9.27
CA VAL A 20 -3.12 37.18 -7.87
C VAL A 20 -2.02 36.18 -7.52
N TYR A 21 -2.11 34.95 -8.02
CA TYR A 21 -1.07 33.92 -7.86
C TYR A 21 -1.15 32.85 -8.96
N SER A 22 -0.12 32.00 -9.07
CA SER A 22 -0.02 30.99 -10.13
C SER A 22 -0.62 29.63 -9.73
N TRP A 23 -0.98 28.83 -10.74
CA TRP A 23 -1.53 27.47 -10.56
C TRP A 23 -0.59 26.56 -9.77
N LYS A 24 0.72 26.74 -9.91
CA LYS A 24 1.71 25.96 -9.17
C LYS A 24 1.59 26.23 -7.67
N VAL A 25 1.43 27.49 -7.29
CA VAL A 25 1.27 27.90 -5.88
C VAL A 25 -0.05 27.38 -5.31
N PHE A 26 -1.12 27.37 -6.12
CA PHE A 26 -2.40 26.75 -5.75
C PHE A 26 -2.22 25.28 -5.34
N ILE A 27 -1.68 24.45 -6.24
CA ILE A 27 -1.51 23.01 -5.99
C ILE A 27 -0.55 22.75 -4.82
N CYS A 28 0.58 23.47 -4.75
CA CYS A 28 1.51 23.33 -3.63
C CYS A 28 0.86 23.68 -2.29
N SER A 29 0.03 24.72 -2.24
CA SER A 29 -0.66 25.10 -1.00
C SER A 29 -1.63 24.03 -0.51
N GLN A 30 -2.33 23.34 -1.43
CA GLN A 30 -3.21 22.22 -1.08
C GLN A 30 -2.43 21.08 -0.44
N ILE A 31 -1.37 20.61 -1.12
CA ILE A 31 -0.54 19.51 -0.64
C ILE A 31 0.09 19.84 0.73
N ILE A 32 0.56 21.07 0.94
CA ILE A 32 1.18 21.48 2.21
C ILE A 32 0.18 21.43 3.37
N VAL A 33 -1.07 21.85 3.14
CA VAL A 33 -2.12 21.82 4.18
C VAL A 33 -2.56 20.39 4.50
N GLU A 34 -2.49 19.48 3.54
CA GLU A 34 -2.83 18.08 3.76
C GLU A 34 -1.76 17.30 4.54
N ILE A 35 -0.47 17.68 4.47
CA ILE A 35 0.62 16.97 5.17
C ILE A 35 0.38 16.87 6.69
N PRO A 36 0.10 17.96 7.45
CA PRO A 36 -0.15 17.86 8.88
C PRO A 36 -1.35 16.98 9.22
N TRP A 37 -2.42 17.10 8.42
CA TRP A 37 -3.64 16.33 8.63
C TRP A 37 -3.42 14.84 8.40
N ASN A 38 -2.77 14.47 7.29
CA ASN A 38 -2.40 13.09 6.99
C ASN A 38 -1.43 12.51 8.01
N THR A 39 -0.51 13.33 8.52
CA THR A 39 0.42 12.90 9.59
C THR A 39 -0.34 12.56 10.86
N LEU A 40 -1.30 13.39 11.26
CA LEU A 40 -2.16 13.11 12.41
C LEU A 40 -2.98 11.84 12.20
N MET A 41 -3.59 11.66 11.02
CA MET A 41 -4.35 10.46 10.70
C MET A 41 -3.46 9.20 10.64
N ALA A 42 -2.23 9.31 10.15
CA ALA A 42 -1.26 8.22 10.13
C ALA A 42 -0.96 7.69 11.54
N VAL A 43 -0.84 8.59 12.52
CA VAL A 43 -0.62 8.20 13.93
C VAL A 43 -1.79 7.39 14.45
N PHE A 44 -3.03 7.84 14.23
CA PHE A 44 -4.22 7.08 14.64
C PHE A 44 -4.31 5.73 13.93
N MET A 45 -4.06 5.72 12.61
CA MET A 45 -4.07 4.49 11.83
C MET A 45 -3.01 3.50 12.34
N PHE A 46 -1.80 3.98 12.61
CA PHE A 46 -0.73 3.17 13.17
C PHE A 46 -1.11 2.56 14.51
N VAL A 47 -1.61 3.36 15.46
CA VAL A 47 -1.99 2.84 16.79
C VAL A 47 -3.13 1.82 16.69
N CYS A 48 -4.14 2.08 15.88
CA CYS A 48 -5.32 1.21 15.75
C CYS A 48 -5.07 -0.04 14.89
N PHE A 49 -4.01 -0.06 14.07
CA PHE A 49 -3.70 -1.17 13.18
C PHE A 49 -2.52 -1.99 13.69
N TYR A 50 -1.41 -1.35 14.05
CA TYR A 50 -0.14 -2.03 14.35
C TYR A 50 -0.22 -2.88 15.62
N TYR A 51 -0.73 -2.31 16.72
CA TYR A 51 -0.78 -3.01 18.01
C TYR A 51 -1.88 -4.07 18.09
N PRO A 52 -3.13 -3.84 17.62
CA PRO A 52 -4.17 -4.87 17.72
C PRO A 52 -3.90 -6.12 16.89
N ILE A 53 -3.09 -6.00 15.82
CA ILE A 53 -2.67 -7.14 15.00
C ILE A 53 -1.54 -7.94 15.69
N GLY A 54 -0.84 -7.35 16.67
CA GLY A 54 0.29 -7.99 17.36
C GLY A 54 1.58 -7.98 16.53
N LEU A 55 1.74 -7.01 15.61
CA LEU A 55 2.94 -6.89 14.78
C LEU A 55 4.18 -6.49 15.57
N ASP A 56 4.00 -5.89 16.75
CA ASP A 56 5.03 -5.64 17.75
C ASP A 56 5.60 -6.96 18.30
N GLY A 57 4.73 -7.92 18.63
CA GLY A 57 5.13 -9.25 19.10
C GLY A 57 5.99 -10.03 18.08
N ASN A 58 5.74 -9.86 16.78
CA ASN A 58 6.57 -10.47 15.72
C ASN A 58 7.98 -9.89 15.64
N ALA A 59 8.21 -8.69 16.19
CA ALA A 59 9.49 -8.01 16.17
C ALA A 59 10.30 -8.22 17.47
N GLU A 60 9.68 -8.71 18.54
CA GLU A 60 10.36 -9.01 19.82
C GLU A 60 11.46 -10.08 19.68
N PRO A 61 11.28 -11.22 18.97
CA PRO A 61 12.31 -12.25 18.86
C PRO A 61 13.58 -11.79 18.14
N SER A 62 13.47 -10.75 17.32
CA SER A 62 14.57 -10.18 16.52
C SER A 62 15.14 -8.89 17.10
N ASP A 63 14.66 -8.43 18.27
CA ASP A 63 15.01 -7.15 18.92
C ASP A 63 14.87 -5.93 17.98
N GLN A 64 13.91 -5.99 17.05
CA GLN A 64 13.70 -5.01 15.97
C GLN A 64 12.39 -4.22 16.13
N VAL A 65 11.83 -4.17 17.34
CA VAL A 65 10.50 -3.59 17.61
C VAL A 65 10.43 -2.11 17.20
N ALA A 66 11.43 -1.31 17.56
CA ALA A 66 11.44 0.12 17.25
C ALA A 66 11.62 0.39 15.74
N GLU A 67 12.54 -0.32 15.10
CA GLU A 67 12.84 -0.12 13.67
C GLU A 67 11.66 -0.55 12.79
N ARG A 68 11.07 -1.71 13.07
CA ARG A 68 9.92 -2.23 12.31
C ARG A 68 8.65 -1.43 12.58
N GLY A 69 8.42 -1.00 13.82
CA GLY A 69 7.34 -0.09 14.15
C GLY A 69 7.47 1.26 13.42
N ALA A 70 8.65 1.87 13.43
CA ALA A 70 8.92 3.11 12.71
C ALA A 70 8.76 2.97 11.20
N LEU A 71 9.28 1.89 10.60
CA LEU A 71 9.11 1.60 9.18
C LEU A 71 7.64 1.38 8.82
N MET A 72 6.88 0.64 9.62
CA MET A 72 5.45 0.44 9.38
C MET A 72 4.69 1.77 9.46
N PHE A 73 4.99 2.63 10.44
CA PHE A 73 4.43 3.97 10.53
C PHE A 73 4.75 4.80 9.26
N LEU A 74 6.00 4.79 8.80
CA LEU A 74 6.40 5.51 7.59
C LEU A 74 5.70 4.98 6.33
N LEU A 75 5.48 3.67 6.23
CA LEU A 75 4.72 3.05 5.13
C LEU A 75 3.25 3.48 5.15
N LEU A 76 2.60 3.47 6.33
CA LEU A 76 1.22 3.96 6.48
C LEU A 76 1.10 5.45 6.18
N TRP A 77 2.08 6.25 6.62
CA TRP A 77 2.15 7.67 6.31
C TRP A 77 2.33 7.92 4.80
N ALA A 78 3.25 7.20 4.16
CA ALA A 78 3.46 7.26 2.71
C ALA A 78 2.22 6.83 1.93
N PHE A 79 1.45 5.86 2.42
CA PHE A 79 0.18 5.45 1.85
C PHE A 79 -0.84 6.61 1.89
N LEU A 80 -1.00 7.27 3.03
CA LEU A 80 -1.91 8.43 3.13
C LEU A 80 -1.46 9.58 2.23
N MET A 81 -0.17 9.88 2.19
CA MET A 81 0.39 10.90 1.28
C MET A 81 0.14 10.56 -0.20
N PHE A 82 0.29 9.29 -0.57
CA PHE A 82 -0.06 8.81 -1.91
C PHE A 82 -1.55 9.04 -2.20
N THR A 83 -2.47 8.64 -1.31
CA THR A 83 -3.92 8.78 -1.56
C THR A 83 -4.34 10.22 -1.80
N CYS A 84 -3.77 11.17 -1.05
CA CYS A 84 -4.02 12.60 -1.20
C CYS A 84 -3.48 13.14 -2.53
N THR A 85 -2.21 12.94 -2.82
CA THR A 85 -1.59 13.43 -4.06
C THR A 85 -2.17 12.77 -5.32
N PHE A 86 -2.56 11.50 -5.23
CA PHE A 86 -3.27 10.79 -6.29
C PHE A 86 -4.66 11.38 -6.54
N THR A 87 -5.37 11.72 -5.47
CA THR A 87 -6.67 12.39 -5.55
C THR A 87 -6.54 13.75 -6.25
N ASP A 88 -5.54 14.56 -5.86
CA ASP A 88 -5.25 15.86 -6.47
C ASP A 88 -4.90 15.74 -7.96
N LEU A 89 -4.10 14.74 -8.32
CA LEU A 89 -3.75 14.46 -9.72
C LEU A 89 -4.99 14.20 -10.58
N ILE A 90 -5.91 13.39 -10.07
CA ILE A 90 -7.13 13.04 -10.81
C ILE A 90 -8.05 14.24 -10.90
N ILE A 91 -8.38 14.87 -9.77
CA ILE A 91 -9.37 15.95 -9.74
C ILE A 91 -8.89 17.21 -10.49
N ALA A 92 -7.58 17.40 -10.67
CA ALA A 92 -7.04 18.44 -11.55
C ALA A 92 -7.48 18.25 -13.02
N GLY A 93 -7.72 17.02 -13.46
CA GLY A 93 -8.17 16.70 -14.82
C GLY A 93 -9.69 16.75 -15.05
N PHE A 94 -10.49 16.72 -13.98
CA PHE A 94 -11.96 16.64 -14.08
C PHE A 94 -12.65 17.90 -13.55
N ASN A 95 -13.78 18.27 -14.18
CA ASN A 95 -14.56 19.44 -13.79
C ASN A 95 -15.58 19.13 -12.68
N THR A 96 -15.97 17.87 -12.51
CA THR A 96 -16.93 17.42 -11.49
C THR A 96 -16.27 16.44 -10.53
N ALA A 97 -16.66 16.53 -9.26
CA ALA A 97 -16.19 15.62 -8.21
C ALA A 97 -16.58 14.16 -8.50
N GLU A 98 -17.79 13.94 -9.03
CA GLU A 98 -18.32 12.61 -9.32
C GLU A 98 -17.53 11.89 -10.43
N ALA A 99 -17.21 12.58 -11.52
CA ALA A 99 -16.42 11.98 -12.60
C ALA A 99 -15.00 11.63 -12.14
N GLY A 100 -14.36 12.54 -11.38
CA GLY A 100 -13.05 12.29 -10.79
C GLY A 100 -13.07 11.12 -9.82
N ALA A 101 -14.09 11.01 -8.97
CA ALA A 101 -14.24 9.92 -8.02
C ALA A 101 -14.38 8.56 -8.71
N ASN A 102 -15.16 8.47 -9.79
CA ASN A 102 -15.33 7.22 -10.55
C ASN A 102 -14.01 6.75 -11.18
N VAL A 103 -13.23 7.67 -11.76
CA VAL A 103 -11.93 7.35 -12.35
C VAL A 103 -10.89 6.98 -11.28
N ALA A 104 -10.88 7.71 -10.16
CA ALA A 104 -10.02 7.36 -9.03
C ALA A 104 -10.32 5.97 -8.48
N ASN A 105 -11.59 5.62 -8.35
CA ASN A 105 -12.01 4.29 -7.89
C ASN A 105 -11.55 3.20 -8.86
N LEU A 106 -11.76 3.39 -10.17
CA LEU A 106 -11.30 2.45 -11.19
C LEU A 106 -9.79 2.21 -11.10
N LEU A 107 -8.99 3.27 -11.07
CA LEU A 107 -7.54 3.18 -11.01
C LEU A 107 -7.04 2.57 -9.70
N PHE A 108 -7.69 2.90 -8.57
CA PHE A 108 -7.40 2.29 -7.27
C PHE A 108 -7.68 0.79 -7.27
N MET A 109 -8.82 0.36 -7.82
CA MET A 109 -9.15 -1.06 -7.98
C MET A 109 -8.13 -1.78 -8.87
N MET A 110 -7.67 -1.15 -9.95
CA MET A 110 -6.59 -1.70 -10.78
C MET A 110 -5.29 -1.86 -9.99
N CYS A 111 -4.90 -0.86 -9.18
CA CYS A 111 -3.71 -0.98 -8.33
C CYS A 111 -3.81 -2.13 -7.33
N LEU A 112 -4.99 -2.35 -6.74
CA LEU A 112 -5.26 -3.45 -5.81
C LEU A 112 -5.24 -4.83 -6.50
N MET A 113 -5.89 -4.98 -7.65
CA MET A 113 -5.95 -6.28 -8.34
C MET A 113 -4.57 -6.74 -8.83
N PHE A 114 -3.73 -5.80 -9.25
CA PHE A 114 -2.42 -6.08 -9.85
C PHE A 114 -1.24 -5.84 -8.89
N CYS A 115 -1.46 -5.77 -7.57
CA CYS A 115 -0.37 -5.57 -6.59
C CYS A 115 0.43 -6.85 -6.26
N GLY A 116 0.02 -8.02 -6.77
CA GLY A 116 0.73 -9.29 -6.55
C GLY A 116 0.24 -10.14 -5.37
N ILE A 117 -0.61 -9.60 -4.48
CA ILE A 117 -1.14 -10.36 -3.33
C ILE A 117 -2.17 -11.41 -3.76
N LEU A 118 -3.10 -11.06 -4.66
CA LEU A 118 -4.19 -11.93 -5.09
C LEU A 118 -3.77 -12.89 -6.21
N ALA A 119 -2.86 -12.44 -7.08
CA ALA A 119 -2.37 -13.18 -8.23
C ALA A 119 -0.90 -12.86 -8.42
N ASP A 120 -0.07 -13.91 -8.46
CA ASP A 120 1.35 -13.81 -8.70
C ASP A 120 1.62 -13.21 -10.09
N PRO A 121 2.63 -12.33 -10.27
CA PRO A 121 3.10 -11.87 -11.57
C PRO A 121 3.20 -12.93 -12.68
N ASP A 122 3.56 -14.17 -12.34
CA ASP A 122 3.72 -15.26 -13.32
C ASP A 122 2.38 -15.84 -13.80
N SER A 123 1.31 -15.66 -13.00
CA SER A 123 -0.05 -16.06 -13.37
C SER A 123 -0.76 -15.02 -14.25
N LEU A 124 -0.21 -13.80 -14.35
CA LEU A 124 -0.81 -12.73 -15.13
C LEU A 124 -0.51 -12.92 -16.63
N PRO A 125 -1.49 -12.68 -17.52
CA PRO A 125 -1.22 -12.60 -18.95
C PRO A 125 -0.14 -11.56 -19.22
N ARG A 126 0.82 -11.87 -20.12
CA ARG A 126 1.99 -11.00 -20.40
C ARG A 126 1.66 -9.53 -20.66
N PHE A 127 0.48 -9.24 -21.22
CA PHE A 127 0.01 -7.88 -21.41
C PHE A 127 -0.14 -7.10 -20.08
N TRP A 128 -0.63 -7.72 -19.00
CA TRP A 128 -0.93 -7.02 -17.73
C TRP A 128 0.29 -6.83 -16.82
N ILE A 129 1.45 -7.36 -17.18
CA ILE A 129 2.69 -7.23 -16.38
C ILE A 129 3.08 -5.76 -16.17
N PHE A 130 2.76 -4.85 -17.12
CA PHE A 130 3.07 -3.43 -16.92
C PHE A 130 2.30 -2.85 -15.73
N MET A 131 1.08 -3.31 -15.47
CA MET A 131 0.26 -2.80 -14.36
C MET A 131 0.88 -3.15 -13.01
N TYR A 132 1.44 -4.36 -12.88
CA TYR A 132 2.19 -4.77 -11.70
C TYR A 132 3.40 -3.87 -11.43
N ARG A 133 4.13 -3.47 -12.49
CA ARG A 133 5.32 -2.61 -12.39
C ARG A 133 5.01 -1.13 -12.13
N VAL A 134 3.88 -0.65 -12.64
CA VAL A 134 3.45 0.75 -12.47
C VAL A 134 2.69 0.95 -11.15
N SER A 135 2.04 -0.10 -10.64
CA SER A 135 1.27 -0.03 -9.41
C SER A 135 2.17 0.29 -8.21
N PRO A 136 1.98 1.44 -7.54
CA PRO A 136 2.72 1.74 -6.31
C PRO A 136 2.36 0.77 -5.18
N PHE A 137 1.21 0.09 -5.29
CA PHE A 137 0.73 -0.82 -4.26
C PHE A 137 1.58 -2.07 -4.20
N THR A 138 2.08 -2.56 -5.33
CA THR A 138 3.04 -3.67 -5.38
C THR A 138 4.19 -3.46 -4.39
N TYR A 139 4.86 -2.32 -4.50
CA TYR A 139 6.02 -2.00 -3.65
C TYR A 139 5.62 -1.73 -2.21
N MET A 140 4.50 -1.01 -2.00
CA MET A 140 4.00 -0.70 -0.67
C MET A 140 3.64 -1.99 0.09
N THR A 141 2.87 -2.88 -0.52
CA THR A 141 2.39 -4.09 0.15
C THR A 141 3.51 -5.09 0.38
N THR A 142 4.44 -5.24 -0.57
CA THR A 142 5.63 -6.08 -0.35
C THR A 142 6.45 -5.55 0.82
N ALA A 143 6.69 -4.24 0.90
CA ALA A 143 7.40 -3.65 2.03
C ALA A 143 6.66 -3.84 3.36
N MET A 144 5.34 -3.64 3.39
CA MET A 144 4.52 -3.87 4.59
C MET A 144 4.58 -5.34 5.03
N MET A 145 4.49 -6.29 4.10
CA MET A 145 4.60 -7.72 4.40
C MET A 145 5.98 -8.06 4.95
N SER A 146 7.07 -7.60 4.32
CA SER A 146 8.43 -7.80 4.82
C SER A 146 8.58 -7.25 6.24
N VAL A 147 8.09 -6.04 6.51
CA VAL A 147 8.15 -5.45 7.86
C VAL A 147 7.24 -6.19 8.85
N ALA A 148 6.15 -6.81 8.42
CA ALA A 148 5.23 -7.52 9.31
C ALA A 148 5.74 -8.90 9.76
N VAL A 149 6.40 -9.66 8.88
CA VAL A 149 6.75 -11.08 9.15
C VAL A 149 8.23 -11.43 9.02
N ALA A 150 9.13 -10.50 8.65
CA ALA A 150 10.56 -10.79 8.60
C ALA A 150 11.10 -11.34 9.93
N ASN A 151 12.05 -12.28 9.86
CA ASN A 151 12.84 -12.77 11.01
C ASN A 151 12.01 -13.20 12.24
N THR A 152 10.76 -13.64 12.04
CA THR A 152 9.91 -14.17 13.11
C THR A 152 9.91 -15.70 13.06
N ASN A 153 9.78 -16.34 14.21
CA ASN A 153 9.67 -17.78 14.29
C ASN A 153 8.21 -18.20 14.06
N VAL A 154 7.96 -18.91 12.96
CA VAL A 154 6.62 -19.43 12.65
C VAL A 154 6.45 -20.79 13.32
N VAL A 155 5.63 -20.84 14.36
CA VAL A 155 5.25 -22.10 15.03
C VAL A 155 3.89 -22.53 14.51
N CYS A 156 3.91 -23.48 13.56
CA CYS A 156 2.68 -24.03 13.00
C CYS A 156 1.92 -24.87 14.02
N ALA A 157 0.59 -24.77 14.03
CA ALA A 157 -0.27 -25.68 14.79
C ALA A 157 -0.45 -27.03 14.06
N ASP A 158 -0.82 -28.09 14.78
CA ASP A 158 -0.98 -29.44 14.21
C ASP A 158 -1.97 -29.52 13.04
N ASN A 159 -2.94 -28.61 12.99
CA ASN A 159 -3.97 -28.50 11.95
C ASN A 159 -3.52 -27.67 10.73
N GLU A 160 -2.40 -26.95 10.82
CA GLU A 160 -1.82 -26.17 9.71
C GLU A 160 -0.84 -27.02 8.88
N LEU A 161 -0.40 -28.15 9.44
CA LEU A 161 0.48 -29.09 8.76
C LEU A 161 -0.30 -29.92 7.72
N VAL A 162 0.09 -29.79 6.47
CA VAL A 162 -0.45 -30.60 5.37
C VAL A 162 0.09 -32.02 5.47
N ARG A 163 -0.82 -33.00 5.60
CA ARG A 163 -0.49 -34.42 5.58
C ARG A 163 -0.61 -34.95 4.15
N PHE A 164 0.46 -35.52 3.63
CA PHE A 164 0.47 -36.17 2.32
C PHE A 164 1.22 -37.50 2.39
N ALA A 165 0.93 -38.39 1.44
CA ALA A 165 1.67 -39.64 1.28
C ALA A 165 2.81 -39.42 0.28
N PRO A 166 4.06 -39.81 0.60
CA PRO A 166 5.16 -39.68 -0.34
C PRO A 166 4.97 -40.61 -1.55
N PRO A 167 5.57 -40.29 -2.72
CA PRO A 167 5.56 -41.15 -3.89
C PRO A 167 6.10 -42.57 -3.60
N THR A 168 5.63 -43.57 -4.33
CA THR A 168 6.05 -44.98 -4.15
C THR A 168 7.57 -45.12 -4.24
N GLY A 169 8.18 -45.61 -3.15
CA GLY A 169 9.62 -45.87 -3.08
C GLY A 169 10.45 -44.78 -2.40
N GLN A 170 9.83 -43.70 -1.90
CA GLN A 170 10.52 -42.62 -1.16
C GLN A 170 9.95 -42.47 0.25
N THR A 171 10.80 -42.09 1.20
CA THR A 171 10.37 -41.65 2.54
C THR A 171 9.93 -40.19 2.52
N CYS A 172 9.14 -39.77 3.52
CA CYS A 172 8.68 -38.37 3.64
C CYS A 172 9.87 -37.38 3.67
N GLY A 173 10.94 -37.75 4.37
CA GLY A 173 12.16 -36.92 4.45
C GLY A 173 12.90 -36.80 3.13
N GLU A 174 13.01 -37.89 2.35
CA GLU A 174 13.64 -37.86 1.01
C GLU A 174 12.83 -37.05 0.00
N TYR A 175 11.50 -37.10 0.08
CA TYR A 175 10.66 -36.28 -0.79
C TYR A 175 10.71 -34.80 -0.39
N LEU A 176 10.77 -34.50 0.91
CA LEU A 176 10.78 -33.12 1.41
C LEU A 176 12.15 -32.45 1.36
N SER A 177 13.25 -33.19 1.24
CA SER A 177 14.59 -32.60 1.30
C SER A 177 14.81 -31.52 0.23
N GLU A 178 14.34 -31.75 -1.01
CA GLU A 178 14.44 -30.74 -2.08
C GLU A 178 13.63 -29.48 -1.78
N TYR A 179 12.47 -29.61 -1.13
CA TYR A 179 11.63 -28.47 -0.75
C TYR A 179 12.18 -27.72 0.45
N ILE A 180 12.81 -28.42 1.39
CA ILE A 180 13.46 -27.82 2.56
C ILE A 180 14.68 -27.01 2.11
N GLU A 181 15.49 -27.54 1.18
CA GLU A 181 16.64 -26.80 0.61
C GLU A 181 16.24 -25.55 -0.18
N MET A 182 15.02 -25.49 -0.74
CA MET A 182 14.51 -24.28 -1.40
C MET A 182 13.92 -23.25 -0.42
N ALA A 183 13.65 -23.64 0.82
CA ALA A 183 13.00 -22.80 1.83
C ALA A 183 13.98 -22.04 2.74
N ASP A 184 15.23 -22.50 2.84
CA ASP A 184 16.35 -21.84 3.54
C ASP A 184 17.06 -20.80 2.65
#